data_AF-A0A2K6WG31-F1
#
_entry.id   AF-A0A2K6WG31-F1
#
_cell.length_a   1.000
_cell.length_b   1.000
_cell.length_c   1.000
_cell.angle_alpha   90.00
_cell.angle_beta   90.00
_cell.angle_gamma   90.00
#
_symmetry.space_group_name_H-M   'P 1'
#
loop_
_entity.id
_entity.type
_entity.pdbx_description
1 polymer ?
#
loop_
_entity_poly.entity_id
_entity_poly.type
_entity_poly.pdbx_seq_one_letter_code
_entity_poly.pdbx_strand_id
1 'polypeptide(L)'
;MNRDIVETCVEHCNQPVKNATSILQKELDDLQAQLNRCAMTCFDKATQKFGPDPTKYTETENKEFDKQLSNCACSCVDDHIKLLPKIRKRLIDSYQRFLK
;
A
#
# COMPACT_ATOMS: atom_id res chain seq x y z
N MET A 1 26.32 -37.24 11.18
CA MET A 1 26.07 -35.96 10.49
C MET A 1 25.16 -35.15 11.40
N ASN A 2 25.69 -34.12 12.06
CA ASN A 2 24.99 -33.47 13.18
C ASN A 2 23.74 -32.75 12.69
N ARG A 3 22.63 -32.97 13.39
CA ARG A 3 21.35 -32.27 13.19
C ARG A 3 21.54 -30.76 13.09
N ASP A 4 22.41 -30.18 13.91
CA ASP A 4 22.73 -28.75 13.91
C ASP A 4 23.25 -28.23 12.57
N ILE A 5 24.08 -29.02 11.86
CA ILE A 5 24.63 -28.63 10.55
C ILE A 5 23.49 -28.54 9.52
N VAL A 6 22.55 -29.47 9.58
CA VAL A 6 21.38 -29.49 8.67
C VAL A 6 20.46 -28.31 8.99
N GLU A 7 20.19 -28.05 10.27
CA GLU A 7 19.36 -26.91 10.70
C GLU A 7 19.98 -25.58 10.26
N THR A 8 21.27 -25.35 10.52
CA THR A 8 22.00 -24.15 10.06
C THR A 8 22.01 -24.03 8.54
N CYS A 9 22.17 -25.14 7.80
CA CYS A 9 22.12 -25.14 6.35
C CYS A 9 20.73 -24.69 5.85
N VAL A 10 19.67 -25.26 6.41
CA VAL A 10 18.28 -24.90 6.07
C VAL A 10 17.99 -23.44 6.40
N GLU A 11 18.46 -22.93 7.54
CA GLU A 11 18.30 -21.52 7.90
C GLU A 11 18.99 -20.59 6.89
N HIS A 12 20.24 -20.88 6.52
CA HIS A 12 20.97 -20.10 5.52
C HIS A 12 20.30 -20.18 4.13
N CYS A 13 19.84 -21.36 3.70
CA CYS A 13 19.13 -21.51 2.44
C CYS A 13 17.84 -20.70 2.38
N ASN A 14 17.15 -20.53 3.52
CA ASN A 14 15.90 -19.78 3.59
C ASN A 14 16.10 -18.27 3.81
N GLN A 15 17.29 -17.83 4.22
CA GLN A 15 17.54 -16.43 4.57
C GLN A 15 17.28 -15.44 3.42
N PRO A 16 17.71 -15.70 2.16
CA PRO A 16 17.38 -14.86 1.01
C PRO A 16 15.88 -14.62 0.82
N VAL A 17 15.09 -15.69 0.94
CA VAL A 17 13.64 -15.64 0.78
C VAL A 17 13.01 -14.85 1.92
N LYS A 18 13.41 -15.12 3.17
CA LYS A 18 12.94 -14.35 4.34
C LYS A 18 13.19 -12.85 4.19
N ASN A 19 14.39 -12.48 3.74
CA ASN A 19 14.74 -11.08 3.52
C ASN A 19 13.88 -10.44 2.42
N ALA A 20 13.69 -11.14 1.30
CA ALA A 20 12.85 -10.63 0.21
C ALA A 20 11.38 -10.51 0.61
N THR A 21 10.84 -11.46 1.38
CA THR A 21 9.49 -11.39 1.96
C THR A 21 9.34 -10.19 2.88
N SER A 22 10.34 -9.91 3.75
CA SER A 22 10.32 -8.72 4.61
C SER A 22 10.31 -7.41 3.81
N ILE A 23 11.07 -7.33 2.72
CA ILE A 23 11.05 -6.17 1.81
C ILE A 23 9.68 -6.01 1.16
N LEU A 24 9.10 -7.09 0.61
CA LEU A 24 7.76 -7.04 0.02
C LEU A 24 6.71 -6.59 1.04
N GLN A 25 6.75 -7.14 2.25
CA GLN A 25 5.82 -6.76 3.32
C GLN A 25 5.89 -5.26 3.58
N LYS A 26 7.09 -4.71 3.74
CA LYS A 26 7.30 -3.28 3.95
C LYS A 26 6.74 -2.44 2.79
N GLU A 27 6.98 -2.84 1.55
CA GLU A 27 6.46 -2.13 0.38
C GLU A 27 4.93 -2.12 0.32
N LEU A 28 4.29 -3.23 0.72
CA LEU A 28 2.84 -3.33 0.79
C LEU A 28 2.26 -2.52 1.95
N ASP A 29 2.92 -2.51 3.11
CA ASP A 29 2.52 -1.69 4.26
C ASP A 29 2.60 -0.20 3.90
N ASP A 30 3.67 0.23 3.23
CA ASP A 30 3.85 1.59 2.76
C ASP A 30 2.76 1.97 1.75
N LEU A 31 2.43 1.09 0.79
CA LEU A 31 1.37 1.29 -0.18
C LEU A 31 0.00 1.44 0.50
N GLN A 32 -0.33 0.56 1.45
CA GLN A 32 -1.58 0.61 2.21
C GLN A 32 -1.68 1.89 3.05
N ALA A 33 -0.60 2.28 3.71
CA ALA A 33 -0.56 3.51 4.51
C ALA A 33 -0.78 4.75 3.64
N GLN A 34 -0.23 4.78 2.42
CA GLN A 34 -0.45 5.88 1.48
C GLN A 34 -1.90 5.91 0.97
N LEU A 35 -2.50 4.76 0.62
CA LEU A 35 -3.90 4.67 0.23
C LEU A 35 -4.85 5.16 1.32
N ASN A 36 -4.62 4.75 2.57
CA ASN A 36 -5.42 5.20 3.71
C ASN A 36 -5.34 6.72 3.92
N ARG A 37 -4.13 7.30 3.85
CA ARG A 37 -3.95 8.76 3.91
C ARG A 37 -4.63 9.48 2.75
N CYS A 38 -4.62 8.88 1.56
CA CYS A 38 -5.25 9.44 0.37
C CYS A 38 -6.78 9.47 0.53
N ALA A 39 -7.38 8.38 1.01
CA ALA A 39 -8.81 8.31 1.31
C ALA A 39 -9.22 9.37 2.36
N MET A 40 -8.42 9.55 3.41
CA MET A 40 -8.67 10.62 4.40
C MET A 40 -8.59 12.01 3.79
N THR A 41 -7.60 12.26 2.93
CA THR A 41 -7.48 13.53 2.21
C THR A 41 -8.68 13.76 1.28
N CYS A 42 -9.23 12.71 0.66
CA CYS A 42 -10.45 12.80 -0.12
C CYS A 42 -11.65 13.20 0.73
N PHE A 43 -11.78 12.60 1.91
CA PHE A 43 -12.81 12.94 2.88
C PHE A 43 -12.69 14.39 3.35
N ASP A 44 -11.50 14.83 3.71
CA ASP A 44 -11.26 16.21 4.14
C ASP A 44 -11.62 17.21 3.04
N LYS A 45 -11.25 16.92 1.78
CA LYS A 45 -11.61 17.79 0.63
C LYS A 45 -13.10 17.85 0.36
N ALA A 46 -13.81 16.73 0.51
CA ALA A 46 -15.27 16.72 0.37
C ALA A 46 -15.91 17.51 1.51
N THR A 47 -15.47 17.28 2.75
CA THR A 47 -15.92 17.98 3.96
C THR A 47 -15.64 19.49 3.89
N GLN A 48 -14.50 19.92 3.37
CA GLN A 48 -14.20 21.35 3.15
C GLN A 48 -15.16 22.01 2.16
N LYS A 49 -15.69 21.26 1.20
CA LYS A 49 -16.60 21.78 0.17
C LYS A 49 -18.05 21.83 0.66
N PHE A 50 -18.51 20.80 1.37
CA PHE A 50 -19.92 20.66 1.76
C PHE A 50 -20.19 21.02 3.23
N GLY A 51 -19.15 21.09 4.06
CA GLY A 51 -19.22 21.37 5.50
C GLY A 51 -18.87 20.15 6.36
N PRO A 52 -18.70 20.33 7.68
CA PRO A 52 -18.31 19.25 8.58
C PRO A 52 -19.46 18.32 9.01
N ASP A 53 -20.71 18.69 8.73
CA ASP A 53 -21.90 18.02 9.24
C ASP A 53 -22.75 17.44 8.10
N PRO A 54 -22.59 16.14 7.78
CA PRO A 54 -23.36 15.48 6.72
C PRO A 54 -24.87 15.49 6.95
N THR A 55 -25.34 15.67 8.19
CA THR A 55 -26.78 15.70 8.49
C THR A 55 -27.48 16.95 7.95
N LYS A 56 -26.70 17.98 7.61
CA LYS A 56 -27.19 19.24 7.02
C LYS A 56 -27.21 19.23 5.51
N TYR A 57 -26.67 18.18 4.87
CA TYR A 57 -26.62 18.10 3.43
C TYR A 57 -28.01 17.85 2.87
N THR A 58 -28.36 18.61 1.83
CA THR A 58 -29.48 18.28 0.95
C THR A 58 -29.23 16.94 0.23
N GLU A 59 -30.27 16.34 -0.34
CA GLU A 59 -30.12 15.11 -1.12
C GLU A 59 -29.12 15.28 -2.28
N THR A 60 -29.12 16.44 -2.93
CA THR A 60 -28.18 16.78 -4.01
C THR A 60 -26.74 16.87 -3.51
N GLU A 61 -26.52 17.51 -2.36
CA GLU A 61 -25.18 17.63 -1.76
C GLU A 61 -24.64 16.27 -1.32
N ASN A 62 -25.48 15.38 -0.78
CA ASN A 62 -25.08 14.02 -0.45
C ASN A 62 -24.58 13.26 -1.70
N LYS A 63 -25.33 13.31 -2.81
CA LYS A 63 -24.92 12.66 -4.07
C LYS A 63 -23.61 13.22 -4.61
N GLU A 64 -23.43 14.54 -4.55
CA GLU A 64 -22.19 15.17 -5.02
C GLU A 64 -21.00 14.94 -4.06
N PHE A 65 -21.25 14.81 -2.75
CA PHE A 65 -20.26 14.40 -1.76
C PHE A 65 -19.74 12.99 -2.06
N ASP A 66 -20.64 12.02 -2.24
CA ASP A 66 -20.29 10.63 -2.57
C ASP A 66 -19.55 10.53 -3.90
N LYS A 67 -20.00 11.26 -4.91
CA LYS A 67 -19.34 11.33 -6.22
C LYS A 67 -17.93 11.91 -6.09
N GLN A 68 -17.73 12.95 -5.29
CA GLN A 68 -16.41 13.53 -5.04
C GLN A 68 -15.49 12.55 -4.31
N LEU A 69 -15.99 11.84 -3.29
CA LEU A 69 -15.24 10.80 -2.60
C LEU A 69 -14.82 9.69 -3.56
N SER A 70 -15.77 9.18 -4.35
CA SER A 70 -15.54 8.11 -5.32
C SER A 70 -14.49 8.50 -6.36
N ASN A 71 -14.65 9.67 -7.00
CA ASN A 71 -13.70 10.15 -8.00
C ASN A 71 -12.29 10.36 -7.39
N CYS A 72 -12.23 10.90 -6.19
CA CYS A 72 -10.95 11.11 -5.50
C CYS A 72 -10.31 9.78 -5.12
N ALA A 73 -11.07 8.80 -4.61
CA ALA A 73 -10.58 7.48 -4.30
C ALA A 73 -10.08 6.75 -5.56
N CYS A 74 -10.79 6.84 -6.69
CA CYS A 74 -10.32 6.31 -7.97
C CYS A 74 -8.99 6.94 -8.39
N SER A 75 -8.87 8.28 -8.32
CA SER A 75 -7.61 8.98 -8.61
C SER A 75 -6.48 8.54 -7.68
N CYS A 76 -6.78 8.36 -6.38
CA CYS A 76 -5.82 7.82 -5.43
C CYS A 76 -5.32 6.44 -5.89
N VAL A 77 -6.24 5.52 -6.19
CA VAL A 77 -5.87 4.18 -6.66
C VAL A 77 -5.02 4.24 -7.93
N ASP A 78 -5.43 5.05 -8.92
CA ASP A 78 -4.69 5.20 -10.18
C ASP A 78 -3.26 5.71 -9.96
N ASP A 79 -3.07 6.69 -9.06
CA ASP A 79 -1.75 7.22 -8.74
C ASP A 79 -0.88 6.21 -8.00
N HIS A 80 -1.45 5.39 -7.13
CA HIS A 80 -0.72 4.38 -6.37
C HIS A 80 -0.41 3.13 -7.22
N ILE A 81 -1.28 2.75 -8.16
CA ILE A 81 -1.00 1.69 -9.14
C ILE A 81 0.26 2.01 -9.96
N LYS A 82 0.48 3.28 -10.31
CA LYS A 82 1.69 3.73 -11.03
C LYS A 82 2.98 3.52 -10.22
N LEU A 83 2.90 3.28 -8.91
CA LEU A 83 4.05 2.97 -8.06
C LEU A 83 4.44 1.49 -8.11
N LEU A 84 3.50 0.58 -8.46
CA LEU A 84 3.72 -0.86 -8.48
C LEU A 84 4.91 -1.30 -9.35
N PRO A 85 5.16 -0.74 -10.55
CA PRO A 85 6.35 -1.09 -11.33
C PRO A 85 7.65 -0.79 -10.59
N LYS A 86 7.71 0.31 -9.82
CA LYS A 86 8.89 0.67 -9.03
C LYS A 86 9.04 -0.24 -7.81
N ILE A 87 7.95 -0.58 -7.14
CA ILE A 87 7.92 -1.56 -6.04
C ILE A 87 8.45 -2.91 -6.54
N ARG A 88 7.90 -3.40 -7.66
CA ARG A 88 8.35 -4.63 -8.32
C ARG A 88 9.84 -4.59 -8.64
N LYS A 89 10.35 -3.48 -9.19
CA LYS A 89 11.77 -3.33 -9.49
C LYS A 89 12.62 -3.46 -8.22
N ARG A 90 12.28 -2.75 -7.14
CA ARG A 90 13.02 -2.82 -5.87
C ARG A 90 13.04 -4.24 -5.27
N LEU A 91 11.93 -4.96 -5.42
CA LEU A 91 11.83 -6.36 -5.01
C LEU A 91 12.71 -7.29 -5.85
N ILE A 92 12.70 -7.15 -7.18
CA ILE A 92 13.56 -7.96 -8.06
C ILE A 92 15.04 -7.66 -7.79
N ASP A 93 15.39 -6.38 -7.62
CA ASP A 93 16.75 -5.95 -7.31
C ASP A 93 17.21 -6.45 -5.92
N SER A 94 16.29 -6.68 -4.97
CA SER A 94 16.64 -7.32 -3.70
C SER A 94 16.86 -8.82 -3.85
N TYR A 95 16.00 -9.53 -4.59
CA TYR A 95 16.23 -10.94 -4.92
C TYR A 95 17.58 -11.17 -5.60
N GLN A 96 17.91 -10.36 -6.60
CA GLN A 96 19.19 -10.47 -7.31
C GLN A 96 20.41 -10.20 -6.42
N ARG A 97 20.26 -9.41 -5.35
CA ARG A 97 21.33 -9.19 -4.36
C ARG A 97 21.50 -10.36 -3.41
N PHE A 98 20.44 -11.11 -3.10
CA PHE A 98 20.53 -12.27 -2.21
C PHE A 98 20.86 -13.58 -2.92
N LEU A 99 20.71 -13.64 -4.25
CA LEU A 99 21.09 -14.78 -5.06
C LEU A 99 22.57 -14.75 -5.53
N LYS A 100 23.29 -13.65 -5.30
CA LYS A 100 24.74 -13.54 -5.53
C LYS A 100 25.48 -13.77 -4.23
#